data_AF-A0A2Z6R2H9-F1
#
_entry.id   AF-A0A2Z6R2H9-F1
#
_cell.length_a   1.000
_cell.length_b   1.000
_cell.length_c   1.000
_cell.angle_alpha   90.00
_cell.angle_beta   90.00
_cell.angle_gamma   90.00
#
_symmetry.space_group_name_H-M   'P 1'
#
loop_
_entity.id
_entity.type
_entity.pdbx_description
1 polymer ?
#
loop_
_entity_poly.entity_id
_entity_poly.type
_entity_poly.pdbx_seq_one_letter_code
_entity_poly.pdbx_strand_id
1 'polypeptide(L)'
;MSLDDAFNFVDVESDDILDNILYTEESSRKTSPLWNYVDCKSPAHPGVPVCKKCNYVFSIKSSNTTIERHLLNKHNIIIPKVRKQTTLNFKCIDPWPAKVKLVRDKAVVIWIVDNQQPFSVVENENFIEMMHIFDPRYKIPDRHQIKEMIIDEFNERRSNIGYDLQKISSKVSFTADMWTSTIIRHTGINMVAAITNVLNEFNLAGKALALTTNNESAMLVCGQKLSEEFEKELNNLTFSHYRCSAHILNLAVKQGMEIVDQEIVEVRQLMSKIKNSVLLCDKLCELCIIEKLEYLRPEIDIETRWNSTYYMLCKLQQMETALKMLAAKHDSVRELMPDVEAWTKIKVKMK
;
A
#
# COMPACT_ATOMS: atom_id res chain seq x y z
N MET A 1 -22.85 21.58 19.81
CA MET A 1 -22.35 22.78 19.12
C MET A 1 -21.86 22.28 17.77
N SER A 2 -22.63 22.57 16.74
CA SER A 2 -22.50 22.02 15.38
C SER A 2 -21.25 22.52 14.67
N LEU A 3 -20.80 21.71 13.69
CA LEU A 3 -19.58 21.80 12.89
C LEU A 3 -19.90 22.36 11.49
N ASP A 4 -20.63 23.48 11.40
CA ASP A 4 -21.24 23.93 10.13
C ASP A 4 -20.71 25.25 9.55
N ASP A 5 -19.56 25.80 9.98
CA ASP A 5 -19.11 27.12 9.48
C ASP A 5 -17.65 27.20 9.01
N ALA A 6 -17.23 26.37 8.05
CA ALA A 6 -15.94 26.59 7.39
C ALA A 6 -15.76 25.93 6.00
N PHE A 7 -16.69 26.06 5.05
CA PHE A 7 -16.39 25.76 3.64
C PHE A 7 -17.17 26.68 2.69
N ASN A 8 -16.60 27.85 2.38
CA ASN A 8 -16.96 28.62 1.20
C ASN A 8 -15.84 28.47 0.16
N PHE A 9 -16.04 27.54 -0.77
CA PHE A 9 -15.31 27.46 -2.03
C PHE A 9 -15.77 28.61 -2.93
N VAL A 10 -14.83 29.37 -3.50
CA VAL A 10 -15.09 30.24 -4.65
C VAL A 10 -14.56 29.52 -5.88
N ASP A 11 -15.49 29.10 -6.72
CA ASP A 11 -15.25 28.61 -8.07
C ASP A 11 -14.64 29.72 -8.93
N VAL A 12 -13.59 29.39 -9.69
CA VAL A 12 -13.22 30.16 -10.87
C VAL A 12 -13.22 29.16 -12.02
N GLU A 13 -14.33 29.18 -12.75
CA GLU A 13 -14.49 28.52 -14.04
C GLU A 13 -13.48 29.08 -15.05
N SER A 14 -12.90 28.14 -15.77
CA SER A 14 -12.21 28.30 -17.05
C SER A 14 -13.18 28.79 -18.12
N ASP A 15 -12.79 29.79 -18.90
CA ASP A 15 -13.30 29.94 -20.25
C ASP A 15 -12.15 30.34 -21.20
N ASP A 16 -11.87 29.41 -22.11
CA ASP A 16 -11.12 29.62 -23.34
C ASP A 16 -11.95 30.49 -24.30
N ILE A 17 -11.40 31.62 -24.74
CA ILE A 17 -11.75 32.19 -26.05
C ILE A 17 -10.45 32.51 -26.79
N LEU A 18 -10.20 31.69 -27.80
CA LEU A 18 -9.26 31.93 -28.88
C LEU A 18 -9.87 32.92 -29.88
N ASP A 19 -8.97 33.75 -30.43
CA ASP A 19 -8.94 34.29 -31.79
C ASP A 19 -9.09 35.80 -32.05
N ASN A 20 -8.13 36.21 -32.90
CA ASN A 20 -8.11 37.32 -33.86
C ASN A 20 -7.45 38.66 -33.47
N ILE A 21 -6.14 38.68 -33.74
CA ILE A 21 -5.46 39.58 -34.72
C ILE A 21 -5.93 41.04 -34.72
N LEU A 22 -5.08 41.91 -34.16
CA LEU A 22 -4.62 43.13 -34.83
C LEU A 22 -3.33 43.61 -34.16
N TYR A 23 -2.22 43.56 -34.90
CA TYR A 23 -0.97 44.20 -34.54
C TYR A 23 -1.20 45.72 -34.46
N THR A 24 -1.29 46.26 -33.25
CA THR A 24 -1.07 47.68 -32.99
C THR A 24 0.11 47.82 -32.04
N GLU A 25 1.21 48.39 -32.55
CA GLU A 25 2.38 48.77 -31.77
C GLU A 25 2.01 49.88 -30.77
N GLU A 26 1.53 49.50 -29.58
CA GLU A 26 1.38 50.44 -28.47
C GLU A 26 2.71 50.58 -27.72
N SER A 27 3.32 51.77 -27.84
CA SER A 27 4.59 52.10 -27.21
C SER A 27 4.49 52.04 -25.69
N SER A 28 5.32 51.20 -25.06
CA SER A 28 5.48 51.14 -23.59
C SER A 28 5.68 52.54 -22.98
N ARG A 29 4.95 52.87 -21.91
CA ARG A 29 5.13 54.13 -21.18
C ARG A 29 6.52 54.16 -20.56
N LYS A 30 7.34 55.09 -21.03
CA LYS A 30 8.71 55.29 -20.55
C LYS A 30 8.69 55.97 -19.18
N THR A 31 9.07 55.25 -18.12
CA THR A 31 8.89 55.66 -16.70
C THR A 31 10.13 56.29 -16.05
N SER A 32 11.29 56.26 -16.71
CA SER A 32 12.54 56.82 -16.15
C SER A 32 12.62 58.34 -16.34
N PRO A 33 13.06 59.12 -15.33
CA PRO A 33 13.30 60.57 -15.45
C PRO A 33 14.27 60.96 -16.58
N LEU A 34 15.10 60.02 -17.03
CA LEU A 34 15.98 60.17 -18.20
C LEU A 34 15.24 60.66 -19.45
N TRP A 35 14.03 60.16 -19.68
CA TRP A 35 13.28 60.46 -20.91
C TRP A 35 12.78 61.90 -20.99
N ASN A 36 12.93 62.70 -19.94
CA ASN A 36 12.71 64.15 -20.01
C ASN A 36 13.71 64.84 -20.95
N TYR A 37 14.93 64.29 -21.06
CA TYR A 37 16.05 64.90 -21.79
C TYR A 37 16.27 64.33 -23.20
N VAL A 38 15.42 63.38 -23.61
CA VAL A 38 15.53 62.65 -24.88
C VAL A 38 14.20 62.73 -25.61
N ASP A 39 14.24 63.03 -26.91
CA ASP A 39 13.07 63.01 -27.77
C ASP A 39 13.12 61.79 -28.69
N CYS A 40 12.02 61.05 -28.79
CA CYS A 40 11.90 59.91 -29.69
C CYS A 40 10.92 60.16 -30.85
N LYS A 41 10.39 61.39 -30.96
CA LYS A 41 9.41 61.80 -31.96
C LYS A 41 9.93 62.94 -32.85
N SER A 42 11.26 63.07 -32.95
CA SER A 42 11.87 64.10 -33.82
C SER A 42 11.44 63.89 -35.28
N PRO A 43 10.97 64.94 -35.99
CA PRO A 43 10.51 64.82 -37.38
C PRO A 43 11.56 64.28 -38.35
N ALA A 44 12.84 64.48 -38.05
CA ALA A 44 13.96 64.00 -38.86
C ALA A 44 14.27 62.50 -38.64
N HIS A 45 13.96 61.96 -37.46
CA HIS A 45 14.28 60.58 -37.07
C HIS A 45 13.20 59.99 -36.14
N PRO A 46 12.04 59.58 -36.70
CA PRO A 46 10.93 59.04 -35.90
C PRO A 46 11.30 57.69 -35.28
N GLY A 47 11.02 57.51 -33.98
CA GLY A 47 11.27 56.27 -33.23
C GLY A 47 12.69 56.12 -32.69
N VAL A 48 13.62 57.00 -33.05
CA VAL A 48 15.01 56.96 -32.62
C VAL A 48 15.22 57.92 -31.44
N PRO A 49 15.90 57.52 -30.35
CA PRO A 49 16.21 58.44 -29.25
C PRO A 49 17.20 59.52 -29.72
N VAL A 50 16.83 60.79 -29.53
CA VAL A 50 17.65 61.95 -29.87
C VAL A 50 17.83 62.83 -28.63
N CYS A 51 19.07 63.23 -28.34
CA CYS A 51 19.34 64.15 -27.23
C CYS A 51 18.76 65.54 -27.52
N LYS A 52 17.89 66.06 -26.65
CA LYS A 52 17.27 67.40 -26.83
C LYS A 52 18.27 68.56 -26.76
N LYS A 53 19.46 68.36 -26.19
CA LYS A 53 20.45 69.44 -25.98
C LYS A 53 21.50 69.58 -27.07
N CYS A 54 21.85 68.50 -27.76
CA CYS A 54 22.86 68.55 -28.84
C CYS A 54 22.43 67.86 -30.12
N ASN A 55 21.17 67.41 -30.21
CA ASN A 55 20.62 66.67 -31.35
C ASN A 55 21.40 65.40 -31.72
N TYR A 56 22.20 64.88 -30.79
CA TYR A 56 22.91 63.62 -30.99
C TYR A 56 21.90 62.46 -31.11
N VAL A 57 22.00 61.72 -32.21
CA VAL A 57 21.10 60.60 -32.54
C VAL A 57 21.69 59.32 -31.98
N PHE A 58 20.97 58.68 -31.06
CA PHE A 58 21.36 57.38 -30.50
C PHE A 58 20.86 56.23 -31.39
N SER A 59 21.43 55.04 -31.23
CA SER A 59 20.84 53.83 -31.84
C SER A 59 19.51 53.47 -31.17
N ILE A 60 18.56 52.90 -31.93
CA ILE A 60 17.24 52.46 -31.45
C ILE A 60 17.35 51.50 -30.26
N LYS A 61 18.39 50.65 -30.23
CA LYS A 61 18.64 49.66 -29.17
C LYS A 61 19.52 50.17 -28.02
N SER A 62 19.79 51.48 -27.96
CA SER A 62 20.68 52.03 -26.93
C SER A 62 20.09 51.85 -25.54
N SER A 63 20.89 51.30 -24.62
CA SER A 63 20.51 51.16 -23.22
C SER A 63 20.39 52.53 -22.54
N ASN A 64 19.55 52.60 -21.50
CA ASN A 64 19.42 53.81 -20.66
C ASN A 64 20.80 54.26 -20.11
N THR A 65 21.68 53.32 -19.75
CA THR A 65 23.04 53.62 -19.26
C THR A 65 23.91 54.34 -20.27
N THR A 66 23.74 54.05 -21.57
CA THR A 66 24.48 54.71 -22.64
C THR A 66 24.04 56.15 -22.81
N ILE A 67 22.74 56.39 -22.70
CA ILE A 67 22.14 57.73 -22.76
C ILE A 67 22.50 58.53 -21.51
N GLU A 68 22.43 57.93 -20.30
CA GLU A 68 22.87 58.57 -19.04
C GLU A 68 24.33 59.03 -19.13
N ARG A 69 25.20 58.17 -19.65
CA ARG A 69 26.62 58.49 -19.82
C ARG A 69 26.85 59.63 -20.81
N HIS A 70 26.08 59.70 -21.90
CA HIS A 70 26.12 60.84 -22.81
C HIS A 70 25.68 62.14 -22.12
N LEU A 71 24.54 62.10 -21.42
CA LEU A 71 24.01 63.25 -20.69
C LEU A 71 24.98 63.75 -19.62
N LEU A 72 25.68 62.83 -18.94
CA LEU A 72 26.73 63.17 -17.98
C LEU A 72 27.95 63.80 -18.67
N ASN A 73 28.53 63.11 -19.66
CA ASN A 73 29.81 63.53 -20.22
C ASN A 73 29.73 64.76 -21.15
N LYS A 74 28.59 64.97 -21.81
CA LYS A 74 28.41 66.07 -22.77
C LYS A 74 27.58 67.23 -22.22
N HIS A 75 26.74 66.97 -21.21
CA HIS A 75 25.82 67.98 -20.66
C HIS A 75 25.90 68.14 -19.15
N ASN A 76 26.75 67.36 -18.47
CA ASN A 76 26.91 67.37 -17.01
C ASN A 76 25.58 67.14 -16.25
N ILE A 77 24.65 66.38 -16.85
CA ILE A 77 23.35 66.05 -16.26
C ILE A 77 23.44 64.70 -15.56
N ILE A 78 23.15 64.68 -14.26
CA ILE A 78 23.10 63.46 -13.44
C ILE A 78 21.63 63.07 -13.23
N ILE A 79 21.26 61.88 -13.68
CA ILE A 79 19.91 61.34 -13.46
C ILE A 79 19.88 60.58 -12.12
N PRO A 80 19.02 60.95 -11.15
CA PRO A 80 18.94 60.28 -9.86
C PRO A 80 18.38 58.85 -10.01
N LYS A 81 19.12 57.86 -9.50
CA LYS A 81 18.70 56.45 -9.53
C LYS A 81 17.71 56.18 -8.41
N VAL A 82 16.43 56.09 -8.74
CA VAL A 82 15.40 55.63 -7.78
C VAL A 82 15.49 54.11 -7.67
N ARG A 83 16.21 53.60 -6.66
CA ARG A 83 16.22 52.16 -6.33
C ARG A 83 14.96 51.82 -5.53
N LYS A 84 13.91 51.34 -6.20
CA LYS A 84 12.81 50.60 -5.55
C LYS A 84 13.06 49.11 -5.74
N GLN A 85 13.92 48.51 -4.91
CA GLN A 85 13.96 47.05 -4.80
C GLN A 85 13.01 46.65 -3.67
N THR A 86 11.92 45.98 -4.00
CA THR A 86 11.06 45.31 -3.02
C THR A 86 11.82 44.08 -2.50
N THR A 87 12.18 44.06 -1.21
CA THR A 87 12.60 42.83 -0.55
C THR A 87 11.40 41.90 -0.47
N LEU A 88 11.43 40.79 -1.21
CA LEU A 88 10.44 39.74 -1.10
C LEU A 88 10.74 38.91 0.17
N ASN A 89 9.87 39.00 1.17
CA ASN A 89 10.00 38.26 2.44
C ASN A 89 9.51 36.80 2.28
N PHE A 90 10.24 35.97 1.54
CA PHE A 90 9.98 34.53 1.57
C PHE A 90 10.64 33.90 2.80
N LYS A 91 9.87 33.15 3.61
CA LYS A 91 10.45 32.25 4.62
C LYS A 91 11.07 31.04 3.88
N CYS A 92 12.36 31.11 3.58
CA CYS A 92 13.10 29.96 3.07
C CYS A 92 13.34 28.99 4.24
N ILE A 93 12.69 27.83 4.20
CA ILE A 93 12.93 26.75 5.16
C ILE A 93 13.95 25.81 4.51
N ASP A 94 15.19 25.86 4.98
CA ASP A 94 16.25 25.02 4.44
C ASP A 94 15.98 23.53 4.79
N PRO A 95 15.99 22.62 3.80
CA PRO A 95 15.84 21.20 4.07
C PRO A 95 16.93 20.67 5.01
N TRP A 96 16.64 19.54 5.67
CA TRP A 96 17.64 18.87 6.48
C TRP A 96 18.86 18.40 5.65
N PRO A 97 20.08 18.46 6.21
CA PRO A 97 21.24 17.81 5.60
C PRO A 97 20.98 16.33 5.36
N ALA A 98 21.58 15.75 4.31
CA ALA A 98 21.30 14.38 3.87
C ALA A 98 21.35 13.32 4.99
N LYS A 99 22.35 13.38 5.88
CA LYS A 99 22.46 12.45 7.02
C LYS A 99 21.29 12.55 8.01
N VAL A 100 20.83 13.78 8.27
CA VAL A 100 19.75 14.07 9.23
C VAL A 100 18.38 13.76 8.62
N LYS A 101 18.24 13.95 7.30
CA LYS A 101 17.09 13.49 6.52
C LYS A 101 17.00 11.96 6.53
N LEU A 102 18.11 11.26 6.30
CA LEU A 102 18.14 9.79 6.25
C LEU A 102 17.60 9.14 7.54
N VAL A 103 17.89 9.70 8.71
CA VAL A 103 17.34 9.20 9.99
C VAL A 103 15.80 9.29 10.02
N ARG A 104 15.23 10.35 9.45
CA ARG A 104 13.77 10.53 9.35
C ARG A 104 13.17 9.62 8.28
N ASP A 105 13.84 9.52 7.13
CA ASP A 105 13.44 8.61 6.06
C ASP A 105 13.35 7.17 6.60
N LYS A 106 14.36 6.73 7.37
CA LYS A 106 14.35 5.43 8.05
C LYS A 106 13.19 5.28 9.04
N ALA A 107 12.88 6.32 9.81
CA ALA A 107 11.74 6.27 10.74
C ALA A 107 10.40 6.10 10.00
N VAL A 108 10.21 6.80 8.87
CA VAL A 108 9.02 6.62 8.01
C VAL A 108 9.00 5.21 7.42
N VAL A 109 10.12 4.71 6.91
CA VAL A 109 10.22 3.34 6.37
C VAL A 109 9.86 2.28 7.41
N ILE A 110 10.39 2.38 8.64
CA ILE A 110 10.07 1.45 9.73
C ILE A 110 8.57 1.46 10.03
N TRP A 111 7.98 2.66 10.16
CA TRP A 111 6.53 2.78 10.39
C TRP A 111 5.71 2.16 9.25
N ILE A 112 6.08 2.39 7.99
CA ILE A 112 5.40 1.79 6.83
C ILE A 112 5.45 0.27 6.90
N VAL A 113 6.62 -0.31 7.23
CA VAL A 113 6.82 -1.76 7.30
C VAL A 113 6.05 -2.38 8.46
N ASP A 114 6.19 -1.83 9.67
CA ASP A 114 5.58 -2.38 10.88
C ASP A 114 4.04 -2.29 10.85
N ASN A 115 3.50 -1.26 10.19
CA ASN A 115 2.07 -1.06 10.04
C ASN A 115 1.51 -1.49 8.68
N GLN A 116 2.30 -2.18 7.85
CA GLN A 116 1.92 -2.70 6.52
C GLN A 116 1.20 -1.65 5.65
N GLN A 117 1.70 -0.41 5.66
CA GLN A 117 1.10 0.68 4.92
C GLN A 117 1.42 0.58 3.42
N PRO A 118 0.52 1.02 2.53
CA PRO A 118 0.82 1.12 1.11
C PRO A 118 1.93 2.15 0.87
N PHE A 119 2.79 1.92 -0.13
CA PHE A 119 3.88 2.86 -0.45
C PHE A 119 3.39 4.26 -0.84
N SER A 120 2.17 4.36 -1.36
CA SER A 120 1.53 5.64 -1.71
C SER A 120 1.07 6.45 -0.49
N VAL A 121 1.20 5.93 0.74
CA VAL A 121 0.80 6.66 1.96
C VAL A 121 1.56 7.99 2.10
N VAL A 122 2.79 8.05 1.58
CA VAL A 122 3.62 9.27 1.60
C VAL A 122 3.14 10.35 0.62
N GLU A 123 2.23 10.00 -0.29
CA GLU A 123 1.62 10.91 -1.26
C GLU A 123 0.25 11.41 -0.78
N ASN A 124 -0.25 10.91 0.35
CA ASN A 124 -1.52 11.35 0.93
C ASN A 124 -1.38 12.79 1.46
N GLU A 125 -2.28 13.68 1.04
CA GLU A 125 -2.24 15.10 1.41
C GLU A 125 -2.28 15.32 2.92
N ASN A 126 -3.17 14.64 3.64
CA ASN A 126 -3.29 14.76 5.09
C ASN A 126 -2.02 14.24 5.81
N PHE A 127 -1.40 13.18 5.30
CA PHE A 127 -0.12 12.70 5.82
C PHE A 127 0.99 13.72 5.60
N ILE A 128 1.08 14.30 4.41
CA ILE A 128 2.06 15.33 4.08
C ILE A 128 1.88 16.56 4.98
N GLU A 129 0.65 17.02 5.16
CA GLU A 129 0.33 18.16 6.02
C GLU A 129 0.70 17.87 7.48
N MET A 130 0.32 16.70 7.99
CA MET A 130 0.67 16.26 9.34
C MET A 130 2.19 16.25 9.54
N MET A 131 2.95 15.68 8.60
CA MET A 131 4.41 15.65 8.67
C MET A 131 5.03 17.04 8.56
N HIS A 132 4.43 17.96 7.80
CA HIS A 132 4.86 19.35 7.71
C HIS A 132 4.63 20.10 9.03
N ILE A 133 3.54 19.80 9.75
CA ILE A 133 3.28 20.37 11.09
C ILE A 133 4.33 19.87 12.09
N PHE A 134 4.67 18.58 12.07
CA PHE A 134 5.68 18.01 12.97
C PHE A 134 7.11 18.45 12.65
N ASP A 135 7.48 18.47 11.37
CA ASP A 135 8.81 18.88 10.90
C ASP A 135 8.73 19.58 9.54
N PRO A 136 8.61 20.93 9.52
CA PRO A 136 8.49 21.71 8.30
C PRO A 136 9.69 21.60 7.34
N ARG A 137 10.84 21.15 7.84
CA ARG A 137 12.10 21.02 7.07
C ARG A 137 12.24 19.65 6.43
N TYR A 138 11.43 18.68 6.84
CA TYR A 138 11.50 17.32 6.33
C TYR A 138 10.78 17.22 4.98
N LYS A 139 11.55 16.90 3.94
CA LYS A 139 11.01 16.56 2.64
C LYS A 139 10.84 15.05 2.57
N ILE A 140 9.58 14.62 2.61
CA ILE A 140 9.20 13.21 2.55
C ILE A 140 9.65 12.64 1.20
N PRO A 141 10.30 11.46 1.16
CA PRO A 141 10.61 10.79 -0.09
C PRO A 141 9.33 10.42 -0.86
N ASP A 142 9.41 10.38 -2.18
CA ASP A 142 8.30 9.87 -2.99
C ASP A 142 8.15 8.35 -2.85
N ARG A 143 7.04 7.81 -3.34
CA ARG A 143 6.72 6.38 -3.23
C ARG A 143 7.79 5.45 -3.84
N HIS A 144 8.50 5.89 -4.88
CA HIS A 144 9.53 5.10 -5.55
C HIS A 144 10.79 5.06 -4.67
N GLN A 145 11.17 6.19 -4.11
CA GLN A 145 12.26 6.26 -3.14
C GLN A 145 11.97 5.43 -1.89
N ILE A 146 10.76 5.52 -1.33
CA ILE A 146 10.33 4.68 -0.20
C ILE A 146 10.44 3.20 -0.55
N LYS A 147 9.96 2.80 -1.74
CA LYS A 147 10.05 1.42 -2.20
C LYS A 147 11.51 0.95 -2.28
N GLU A 148 12.41 1.74 -2.88
CA GLU A 148 13.84 1.41 -2.96
C GLU A 148 14.45 1.25 -1.56
N MET A 149 14.18 2.19 -0.65
CA MET A 149 14.66 2.12 0.73
C MET A 149 14.17 0.88 1.49
N ILE A 150 12.90 0.49 1.29
CA ILE A 150 12.34 -0.73 1.88
C ILE A 150 13.02 -1.98 1.31
N ILE A 151 13.28 -2.01 -0.01
CA ILE A 151 13.97 -3.12 -0.66
C ILE A 151 15.42 -3.23 -0.15
N ASP A 152 16.12 -2.11 0.01
CA ASP A 152 17.48 -2.09 0.55
C ASP A 152 17.51 -2.61 1.99
N GLU A 153 16.61 -2.13 2.86
CA GLU A 153 16.47 -2.62 4.25
C GLU A 153 16.10 -4.12 4.28
N PHE A 154 15.22 -4.58 3.38
CA PHE A 154 14.89 -5.99 3.25
C PHE A 154 16.11 -6.82 2.87
N ASN A 155 16.87 -6.40 1.87
CA ASN A 155 18.07 -7.11 1.40
C ASN A 155 19.15 -7.16 2.49
N GLU A 156 19.38 -6.05 3.20
CA GLU A 156 20.31 -5.99 4.33
C GLU A 156 19.91 -6.99 5.43
N ARG A 157 18.64 -6.96 5.87
CA ARG A 157 18.13 -7.90 6.88
C ARG A 157 18.18 -9.35 6.41
N ARG A 158 17.86 -9.60 5.14
CA ARG A 158 17.92 -10.92 4.51
C ARG A 158 19.35 -11.47 4.51
N SER A 159 20.35 -10.66 4.17
CA SER A 159 21.76 -11.04 4.26
C SER A 159 22.20 -11.33 5.70
N ASN A 160 21.77 -10.51 6.67
CA ASN A 160 22.07 -10.73 8.09
C ASN A 160 21.50 -12.06 8.60
N ILE A 161 20.25 -12.37 8.26
CA ILE A 161 19.64 -13.67 8.57
C ILE A 161 20.43 -14.81 7.94
N GLY A 162 20.88 -14.66 6.69
CA GLY A 162 21.72 -15.68 6.04
C GLY A 162 23.03 -15.92 6.77
N TYR A 163 23.69 -14.86 7.23
CA TYR A 163 24.91 -14.98 8.05
C TYR A 163 24.64 -15.71 9.37
N ASP A 164 23.53 -15.42 10.04
CA ASP A 164 23.17 -16.07 11.31
C ASP A 164 22.78 -17.54 11.13
N LEU A 165 22.03 -17.89 10.07
CA LEU A 165 21.69 -19.28 9.75
C LEU A 165 22.94 -20.12 9.44
N GLN A 166 23.97 -19.53 8.86
CA GLN A 166 25.24 -20.23 8.60
C GLN A 166 26.03 -20.57 9.86
N LYS A 167 25.83 -19.86 10.98
CA LYS A 167 26.48 -20.18 12.27
C LYS A 167 25.93 -21.45 12.93
N ILE A 168 24.74 -21.90 12.51
CA ILE A 168 24.11 -23.10 13.05
C ILE A 168 24.96 -24.32 12.67
N SER A 169 25.51 -25.02 13.66
CA SER A 169 26.37 -26.20 13.42
C SER A 169 25.57 -27.46 13.06
N SER A 170 24.30 -27.52 13.48
CA SER A 170 23.41 -28.63 13.18
C SER A 170 22.83 -28.56 11.77
N LYS A 171 22.24 -29.67 11.34
CA LYS A 171 21.38 -29.68 10.17
C LYS A 171 20.08 -28.91 10.43
N VAL A 172 19.42 -28.49 9.35
CA VAL A 172 18.23 -27.64 9.36
C VAL A 172 17.08 -28.32 8.64
N SER A 173 15.89 -28.24 9.23
CA SER A 173 14.65 -28.73 8.64
C SER A 173 13.80 -27.55 8.20
N PHE A 174 13.08 -27.71 7.10
CA PHE A 174 12.27 -26.66 6.51
C PHE A 174 10.83 -27.12 6.33
N THR A 175 9.91 -26.17 6.43
CA THR A 175 8.50 -26.38 6.12
C THR A 175 8.14 -25.52 4.91
N ALA A 176 7.45 -26.09 3.93
CA ALA A 176 6.91 -25.34 2.80
C ALA A 176 5.39 -25.49 2.79
N ASP A 177 4.71 -24.36 2.88
CA ASP A 177 3.26 -24.27 2.67
C ASP A 177 3.00 -23.52 1.37
N MET A 178 2.17 -24.11 0.51
CA MET A 178 1.93 -23.63 -0.84
C MET A 178 0.45 -23.40 -1.07
N TRP A 179 0.14 -22.28 -1.73
CA TRP A 179 -1.18 -21.97 -2.22
C TRP A 179 -1.24 -22.15 -3.74
N THR A 180 -2.42 -22.49 -4.24
CA THR A 180 -2.65 -22.58 -5.69
C THR A 180 -2.80 -21.18 -6.28
N SER A 181 -1.93 -20.82 -7.23
CA SER A 181 -2.14 -19.65 -8.09
C SER A 181 -2.92 -20.04 -9.34
N THR A 182 -3.83 -19.17 -9.78
CA THR A 182 -4.51 -19.31 -11.08
C THR A 182 -3.64 -18.86 -12.25
N ILE A 183 -2.53 -18.17 -11.97
CA ILE A 183 -1.64 -17.54 -12.96
C ILE A 183 -0.43 -18.42 -13.28
N ILE A 184 0.13 -19.09 -12.27
CA ILE A 184 1.37 -19.87 -12.39
C ILE A 184 1.08 -21.35 -12.15
N ARG A 185 1.54 -22.20 -13.07
CA ARG A 185 1.52 -23.66 -12.86
C ARG A 185 2.61 -24.04 -11.85
N HIS A 186 2.18 -24.41 -10.66
CA HIS A 186 3.06 -24.97 -9.63
C HIS A 186 3.31 -26.44 -9.95
N THR A 187 4.24 -26.72 -10.86
CA THR A 187 4.74 -28.08 -11.06
C THR A 187 5.76 -28.42 -9.98
N GLY A 188 5.87 -29.70 -9.60
CA GLY A 188 6.88 -30.13 -8.63
C GLY A 188 8.31 -29.75 -9.03
N ILE A 189 8.60 -29.61 -10.34
CA ILE A 189 9.92 -29.17 -10.85
C ILE A 189 10.17 -27.70 -10.53
N ASN A 190 9.18 -26.84 -10.80
CA ASN A 190 9.32 -25.40 -10.51
C ASN A 190 9.48 -25.16 -9.00
N MET A 191 8.79 -25.97 -8.18
CA MET A 191 8.92 -25.92 -6.73
C MET A 191 10.32 -26.32 -6.27
N VAL A 192 10.88 -27.41 -6.81
CA VAL A 192 12.25 -27.84 -6.51
C VAL A 192 13.24 -26.73 -6.85
N ALA A 193 13.16 -26.15 -8.05
CA ALA A 193 14.04 -25.05 -8.45
C ALA A 193 13.95 -23.85 -7.49
N ALA A 194 12.74 -23.48 -7.08
CA ALA A 194 12.53 -22.38 -6.14
C ALA A 194 13.13 -22.69 -4.75
N ILE A 195 12.90 -23.89 -4.21
CA ILE A 195 13.45 -24.32 -2.92
C ILE A 195 14.98 -24.37 -2.99
N THR A 196 15.54 -24.98 -4.03
CA THR A 196 16.99 -25.10 -4.23
C THR A 196 17.64 -23.72 -4.36
N ASN A 197 17.02 -22.77 -5.08
CA ASN A 197 17.52 -21.40 -5.17
C ASN A 197 17.61 -20.72 -3.80
N VAL A 198 16.56 -20.85 -2.98
CA VAL A 198 16.57 -20.29 -1.61
C VAL A 198 17.64 -20.97 -0.76
N LEU A 199 17.75 -22.30 -0.81
CA LEU A 199 18.75 -23.04 -0.04
C LEU A 199 20.18 -22.69 -0.45
N ASN A 200 20.43 -22.44 -1.73
CA ASN A 200 21.73 -22.01 -2.24
C ASN A 200 22.04 -20.56 -1.85
N GLU A 201 21.06 -19.67 -1.97
CA GLU A 201 21.18 -18.26 -1.56
C GLU A 201 21.61 -18.13 -0.10
N PHE A 202 21.01 -18.92 0.79
CA PHE A 202 21.34 -18.93 2.21
C PHE A 202 22.52 -19.86 2.56
N ASN A 203 23.09 -20.57 1.60
CA ASN A 203 24.13 -21.58 1.78
C ASN A 203 23.76 -22.67 2.82
N LEU A 204 22.53 -23.18 2.70
CA LEU A 204 21.93 -24.18 3.59
C LEU A 204 21.74 -25.55 2.93
N ALA A 205 21.99 -25.67 1.62
CA ALA A 205 21.80 -26.93 0.90
C ALA A 205 22.57 -28.09 1.54
N GLY A 206 23.85 -27.91 1.88
CA GLY A 206 24.67 -28.92 2.57
C GLY A 206 24.25 -29.20 4.03
N LYS A 207 23.39 -28.37 4.62
CA LYS A 207 22.86 -28.55 5.97
C LYS A 207 21.42 -29.06 5.99
N ALA A 208 20.78 -29.25 4.84
CA ALA A 208 19.39 -29.66 4.78
C ALA A 208 19.20 -31.07 5.37
N LEU A 209 18.35 -31.18 6.39
CA LEU A 209 17.93 -32.43 7.02
C LEU A 209 16.61 -32.92 6.44
N ALA A 210 15.63 -32.04 6.35
CA ALA A 210 14.29 -32.46 6.01
C ALA A 210 13.46 -31.33 5.40
N LEU A 211 12.50 -31.73 4.57
CA LEU A 211 11.44 -30.85 4.06
C LEU A 211 10.08 -31.42 4.45
N THR A 212 9.26 -30.62 5.13
CA THR A 212 7.88 -30.97 5.45
C THR A 212 6.91 -30.15 4.60
N THR A 213 5.99 -30.82 3.91
CA THR A 213 5.02 -30.18 3.01
C THR A 213 3.61 -30.71 3.24
N ASN A 214 2.59 -30.05 2.70
CA ASN A 214 1.26 -30.65 2.63
C ASN A 214 1.27 -31.92 1.73
N ASN A 215 0.15 -32.66 1.73
CA ASN A 215 0.02 -33.93 1.00
C ASN A 215 -0.49 -33.76 -0.44
N GLU A 216 -0.40 -32.56 -1.00
CA GLU A 216 -0.77 -32.34 -2.40
C GLU A 216 0.20 -33.09 -3.33
N SER A 217 -0.31 -33.64 -4.43
CA SER A 217 0.47 -34.49 -5.34
C SER A 217 1.72 -33.80 -5.88
N ALA A 218 1.63 -32.51 -6.21
CA ALA A 218 2.77 -31.73 -6.69
C ALA A 218 3.87 -31.58 -5.60
N MET A 219 3.49 -31.44 -4.33
CA MET A 219 4.41 -31.35 -3.21
C MET A 219 5.10 -32.68 -2.90
N LEU A 220 4.39 -33.80 -3.05
CA LEU A 220 5.00 -35.13 -2.95
C LEU A 220 6.06 -35.34 -4.03
N VAL A 221 5.75 -34.98 -5.28
CA VAL A 221 6.70 -35.03 -6.39
C VAL A 221 7.89 -34.10 -6.15
N CYS A 222 7.64 -32.89 -5.63
CA CYS A 222 8.71 -31.96 -5.24
C CYS A 222 9.63 -32.57 -4.19
N GLY A 223 9.08 -33.14 -3.12
CA GLY A 223 9.85 -33.76 -2.05
C GLY A 223 10.72 -34.92 -2.52
N GLN A 224 10.17 -35.78 -3.38
CA GLN A 224 10.91 -36.90 -3.97
C GLN A 224 12.06 -36.39 -4.85
N LYS A 225 11.78 -35.47 -5.77
CA LYS A 225 12.80 -34.94 -6.69
C LYS A 225 13.93 -34.22 -5.95
N LEU A 226 13.59 -33.42 -4.95
CA LEU A 226 14.59 -32.73 -4.13
C LEU A 226 15.49 -33.73 -3.39
N SER A 227 14.93 -34.83 -2.90
CA SER A 227 15.71 -35.91 -2.28
C SER A 227 16.68 -36.55 -3.27
N GLU A 228 16.23 -36.84 -4.50
CA GLU A 228 17.08 -37.39 -5.55
C GLU A 228 18.20 -36.44 -5.98
N GLU A 229 17.93 -35.13 -6.06
CA GLU A 229 18.93 -34.10 -6.38
C GLU A 229 19.97 -33.97 -5.27
N PHE A 230 19.55 -33.95 -4.00
CA PHE A 230 20.47 -33.83 -2.87
C PHE A 230 21.34 -35.06 -2.67
N GLU A 231 20.83 -36.24 -2.99
CA GLU A 231 21.63 -37.45 -3.04
C GLU A 231 22.71 -37.35 -4.14
N LYS A 232 22.34 -36.95 -5.35
CA LYS A 232 23.25 -36.88 -6.51
C LYS A 232 24.29 -35.78 -6.40
N GLU A 233 23.88 -34.56 -6.03
CA GLU A 233 24.73 -33.37 -6.11
C GLU A 233 25.50 -33.11 -4.80
N LEU A 234 24.92 -33.48 -3.65
CA LEU A 234 25.47 -33.16 -2.32
C LEU A 234 25.90 -34.40 -1.54
N ASN A 235 25.73 -35.61 -2.10
CA ASN A 235 25.94 -36.88 -1.40
C ASN A 235 25.18 -36.94 -0.05
N ASN A 236 24.03 -36.27 0.02
CA ASN A 236 23.25 -36.13 1.25
C ASN A 236 22.16 -37.22 1.33
N LEU A 237 22.57 -38.42 1.70
CA LEU A 237 21.68 -39.58 1.91
C LEU A 237 20.74 -39.44 3.12
N THR A 238 20.92 -38.41 3.94
CA THR A 238 20.13 -38.21 5.16
C THR A 238 18.95 -37.28 4.99
N PHE A 239 18.84 -36.62 3.82
CA PHE A 239 17.71 -35.76 3.56
C PHE A 239 16.41 -36.59 3.48
N SER A 240 15.33 -36.09 4.07
CA SER A 240 14.05 -36.78 4.02
C SER A 240 12.89 -35.80 3.81
N HIS A 241 11.95 -36.20 2.97
CA HIS A 241 10.68 -35.51 2.82
C HIS A 241 9.64 -36.11 3.77
N TYR A 242 8.93 -35.23 4.49
CA TYR A 242 7.84 -35.60 5.37
C TYR A 242 6.54 -34.94 4.94
N ARG A 243 5.45 -35.69 5.13
CA ARG A 243 4.10 -35.18 4.97
C ARG A 243 3.66 -34.44 6.23
N CYS A 244 2.96 -33.33 6.06
CA CYS A 244 2.43 -32.54 7.16
C CYS A 244 1.42 -33.35 7.97
N SER A 245 1.72 -33.63 9.23
CA SER A 245 0.84 -34.38 10.13
C SER A 245 -0.52 -33.71 10.31
N ALA A 246 -0.57 -32.37 10.37
CA ALA A 246 -1.82 -31.63 10.48
C ALA A 246 -2.71 -31.84 9.25
N HIS A 247 -2.12 -31.91 8.04
CA HIS A 247 -2.86 -32.18 6.82
C HIS A 247 -3.32 -33.64 6.75
N ILE A 248 -2.49 -34.60 7.16
CA ILE A 248 -2.89 -36.02 7.27
C ILE A 248 -4.09 -36.17 8.21
N LEU A 249 -4.04 -35.51 9.37
CA LEU A 249 -5.14 -35.53 10.32
C LEU A 249 -6.41 -34.92 9.71
N ASN A 250 -6.28 -33.81 8.97
CA ASN A 250 -7.40 -33.21 8.25
C ASN A 250 -8.02 -34.16 7.22
N LEU A 251 -7.20 -34.89 6.46
CA LEU A 251 -7.69 -35.89 5.51
C LEU A 251 -8.40 -37.06 6.23
N ALA A 252 -7.84 -37.55 7.34
CA ALA A 252 -8.45 -38.62 8.12
C ALA A 252 -9.81 -38.20 8.71
N VAL A 253 -9.90 -36.97 9.23
CA VAL A 253 -11.16 -36.41 9.75
C VAL A 253 -12.16 -36.24 8.61
N LYS A 254 -11.76 -35.68 7.46
CA LYS A 254 -12.64 -35.57 6.28
C LYS A 254 -13.21 -36.92 5.85
N GLN A 255 -12.36 -37.94 5.73
CA GLN A 255 -12.80 -39.29 5.38
C GLN A 255 -13.79 -39.86 6.39
N GLY A 256 -13.59 -39.59 7.69
CA GLY A 256 -14.55 -39.97 8.73
C GLY A 256 -15.86 -39.17 8.68
N MET A 257 -15.82 -37.93 8.22
CA MET A 257 -16.99 -37.05 8.07
C MET A 257 -17.86 -37.41 6.86
N GLU A 258 -17.34 -38.13 5.85
CA GLU A 258 -18.16 -38.62 4.72
C GLU A 258 -19.39 -39.42 5.17
N ILE A 259 -19.34 -40.03 6.36
CA ILE A 259 -20.44 -40.81 6.96
C ILE A 259 -21.61 -39.91 7.42
N VAL A 260 -21.41 -38.59 7.56
CA VAL A 260 -22.41 -37.60 7.97
C VAL A 260 -22.38 -36.36 7.08
N ASP A 261 -21.89 -36.51 5.85
CA ASP A 261 -21.64 -35.36 4.97
C ASP A 261 -22.94 -34.62 4.63
N GLN A 262 -24.02 -35.37 4.41
CA GLN A 262 -25.32 -34.78 4.10
C GLN A 262 -25.87 -33.92 5.26
N GLU A 263 -25.84 -34.43 6.49
CA GLU A 263 -26.29 -33.68 7.66
C GLU A 263 -25.39 -32.46 7.93
N ILE A 264 -24.08 -32.58 7.69
CA ILE A 264 -23.13 -31.46 7.81
C ILE A 264 -23.44 -30.40 6.75
N VAL A 265 -23.77 -30.78 5.51
CA VAL A 265 -24.14 -29.85 4.44
C VAL A 265 -25.38 -29.05 4.83
N GLU A 266 -26.40 -29.69 5.38
CA GLU A 266 -27.62 -29.02 5.86
C GLU A 266 -27.32 -28.03 6.99
N VAL A 267 -26.53 -28.45 7.99
CA VAL A 267 -26.07 -27.56 9.06
C VAL A 267 -25.28 -26.38 8.50
N ARG A 268 -24.40 -26.60 7.53
CA ARG A 268 -23.61 -25.55 6.89
C ARG A 268 -24.50 -24.52 6.19
N GLN A 269 -25.54 -24.98 5.50
CA GLN A 269 -26.54 -24.10 4.86
C GLN A 269 -27.30 -23.27 5.90
N LEU A 270 -27.77 -23.91 6.98
CA LEU A 270 -28.45 -23.24 8.09
C LEU A 270 -27.56 -22.17 8.75
N MET A 271 -26.34 -22.54 9.14
CA MET A 271 -25.40 -21.64 9.81
C MET A 271 -25.00 -20.47 8.90
N SER A 272 -24.79 -20.73 7.60
CA SER A 272 -24.53 -19.70 6.59
C SER A 272 -25.70 -18.73 6.44
N LYS A 273 -26.95 -19.25 6.38
CA LYS A 273 -28.16 -18.44 6.27
C LYS A 273 -28.30 -17.46 7.42
N ILE A 274 -28.09 -17.93 8.66
CA ILE A 274 -28.20 -17.08 9.85
C ILE A 274 -27.03 -16.10 9.90
N LYS A 275 -25.79 -16.56 9.71
CA LYS A 275 -24.57 -15.73 9.77
C LYS A 275 -24.63 -14.53 8.83
N ASN A 276 -25.18 -14.72 7.63
CA ASN A 276 -25.27 -13.70 6.58
C ASN A 276 -26.48 -12.77 6.72
N SER A 277 -27.34 -12.97 7.72
CA SER A 277 -28.50 -12.11 7.99
C SER A 277 -28.38 -11.46 9.36
N VAL A 278 -28.17 -10.14 9.38
CA VAL A 278 -28.11 -9.34 10.62
C VAL A 278 -29.39 -9.55 11.44
N LEU A 279 -30.55 -9.47 10.79
CA LEU A 279 -31.85 -9.65 11.44
C LEU A 279 -32.04 -11.04 12.08
N LEU A 280 -31.55 -12.12 11.44
CA LEU A 280 -31.63 -13.46 12.02
C LEU A 280 -30.60 -13.64 13.16
N CYS A 281 -29.41 -13.07 13.04
CA CYS A 281 -28.42 -13.06 14.11
C CYS A 281 -28.95 -12.34 15.37
N ASP A 282 -29.54 -11.16 15.21
CA ASP A 282 -30.07 -10.37 16.33
C ASP A 282 -31.21 -11.10 17.04
N LYS A 283 -32.15 -11.66 16.25
CA LYS A 283 -33.24 -12.49 16.79
C LYS A 283 -32.74 -13.75 17.49
N LEU A 284 -31.73 -14.42 16.93
CA LEU A 284 -31.14 -15.59 17.58
C LEU A 284 -30.49 -15.20 18.91
N CYS A 285 -29.81 -14.05 18.97
CA CYS A 285 -29.23 -13.51 20.19
C CYS A 285 -30.31 -13.25 21.25
N GLU A 286 -31.41 -12.58 20.89
CA GLU A 286 -32.55 -12.37 21.78
C GLU A 286 -33.12 -13.69 22.33
N LEU A 287 -33.31 -14.69 21.46
CA LEU A 287 -33.81 -16.01 21.84
C LEU A 287 -32.84 -16.75 22.77
N CYS A 288 -31.53 -16.67 22.53
CA CYS A 288 -30.53 -17.24 23.44
C CYS A 288 -30.60 -16.59 24.82
N ILE A 289 -30.75 -15.26 24.91
CA ILE A 289 -30.90 -14.55 26.19
C ILE A 289 -32.16 -15.00 26.94
N ILE A 290 -33.29 -15.16 26.24
CA ILE A 290 -34.56 -15.63 26.82
C ILE A 290 -34.41 -17.04 27.40
N GLU A 291 -33.74 -17.94 26.67
CA GLU A 291 -33.48 -19.32 27.09
C GLU A 291 -32.31 -19.44 28.09
N LYS A 292 -31.71 -18.33 28.50
CA LYS A 292 -30.53 -18.27 29.38
C LYS A 292 -29.32 -19.06 28.82
N LEU A 293 -29.15 -19.02 27.51
CA LEU A 293 -28.03 -19.61 26.77
C LEU A 293 -27.00 -18.52 26.43
N GLU A 294 -25.72 -18.90 26.37
CA GLU A 294 -24.69 -18.04 25.79
C GLU A 294 -24.91 -17.91 24.28
N TYR A 295 -25.04 -16.68 23.78
CA TYR A 295 -25.13 -16.46 22.35
C TYR A 295 -23.76 -16.64 21.69
N LEU A 296 -23.68 -17.60 20.77
CA LEU A 296 -22.49 -17.86 19.99
C LEU A 296 -22.75 -17.49 18.54
N ARG A 297 -22.07 -16.46 18.04
CA ARG A 297 -22.26 -16.05 16.64
C ARG A 297 -22.07 -17.24 15.69
N PRO A 298 -23.05 -17.53 14.81
CA PRO A 298 -22.95 -18.63 13.86
C PRO A 298 -21.67 -18.55 13.02
N GLU A 299 -21.00 -19.69 12.91
CA GLU A 299 -19.75 -19.86 12.18
C GLU A 299 -19.91 -20.98 11.14
N ILE A 300 -19.24 -20.83 10.01
CA ILE A 300 -19.18 -21.82 8.95
C ILE A 300 -17.84 -22.51 9.09
N ASP A 301 -17.81 -23.83 8.95
CA ASP A 301 -16.58 -24.60 8.97
C ASP A 301 -15.64 -24.23 7.81
N ILE A 302 -14.35 -24.45 8.03
CA ILE A 302 -13.27 -24.20 7.08
C ILE A 302 -12.74 -25.56 6.67
N GLU A 303 -12.94 -25.92 5.41
CA GLU A 303 -12.63 -27.25 4.88
C GLU A 303 -11.15 -27.68 5.11
N THR A 304 -10.22 -26.73 5.16
CA THR A 304 -8.80 -27.01 5.40
C THR A 304 -8.42 -27.11 6.88
N ARG A 305 -9.36 -26.90 7.81
CA ARG A 305 -9.16 -26.95 9.27
C ARG A 305 -10.07 -28.00 9.90
N TRP A 306 -9.48 -29.13 10.26
CA TRP A 306 -10.13 -30.32 10.80
C TRP A 306 -11.04 -30.11 12.02
N ASN A 307 -10.76 -29.11 12.85
CA ASN A 307 -11.55 -28.80 14.05
C ASN A 307 -12.72 -27.83 13.79
N SER A 308 -12.79 -27.19 12.63
CA SER A 308 -13.77 -26.14 12.36
C SER A 308 -15.21 -26.68 12.26
N THR A 309 -15.40 -27.85 11.65
CA THR A 309 -16.69 -28.54 11.60
C THR A 309 -17.16 -28.92 13.00
N TYR A 310 -16.26 -29.41 13.85
CA TYR A 310 -16.56 -29.69 15.24
C TYR A 310 -17.05 -28.44 15.98
N TYR A 311 -16.35 -27.29 15.86
CA TYR A 311 -16.79 -26.05 16.50
C TYR A 311 -18.14 -25.54 15.98
N MET A 312 -18.39 -25.62 14.67
CA MET A 312 -19.70 -25.28 14.09
C MET A 312 -20.82 -26.13 14.71
N LEU A 313 -20.60 -27.44 14.80
CA LEU A 313 -21.56 -28.38 15.37
C LEU A 313 -21.77 -28.17 16.88
N CYS A 314 -20.70 -27.90 17.64
CA CYS A 314 -20.83 -27.55 19.06
C CYS A 314 -21.65 -26.28 19.28
N LYS A 315 -21.41 -25.22 18.48
CA LYS A 315 -22.21 -23.98 18.54
C LYS A 315 -23.68 -24.25 18.23
N LEU A 316 -23.94 -25.03 17.17
CA LEU A 316 -25.29 -25.44 16.79
C LEU A 316 -26.00 -26.16 17.95
N GLN A 317 -25.32 -27.10 18.60
CA GLN A 317 -25.87 -27.87 19.72
C GLN A 317 -26.14 -26.99 20.95
N GLN A 318 -25.22 -26.08 21.30
CA GLN A 318 -25.40 -25.19 22.45
C GLN A 318 -26.58 -24.21 22.27
N MET A 319 -26.87 -23.83 21.02
CA MET A 319 -27.99 -22.95 20.69
C MET A 319 -29.24 -23.71 20.19
N GLU A 320 -29.31 -25.03 20.35
CA GLU A 320 -30.36 -25.87 19.76
C GLU A 320 -31.79 -25.38 20.09
N THR A 321 -32.06 -25.06 21.36
CA THR A 321 -33.38 -24.61 21.80
C THR A 321 -33.76 -23.29 21.13
N ALA A 322 -32.85 -22.31 21.13
CA ALA A 322 -33.06 -21.01 20.49
C ALA A 322 -33.23 -21.14 18.97
N LEU A 323 -32.45 -22.02 18.32
CA LEU A 323 -32.57 -22.30 16.88
C LEU A 323 -33.93 -22.91 16.52
N LYS A 324 -34.47 -23.82 17.34
CA LYS A 324 -35.81 -24.38 17.15
C LYS A 324 -36.90 -23.30 17.29
N MET A 325 -36.76 -22.38 18.24
CA MET A 325 -37.68 -21.25 18.39
C MET A 325 -37.59 -20.28 17.20
N LEU A 326 -36.38 -20.04 16.69
CA LEU A 326 -36.16 -19.21 15.50
C LEU A 326 -36.83 -19.84 14.27
N ALA A 327 -36.64 -21.15 14.07
CA ALA A 327 -37.25 -21.91 12.99
C ALA A 327 -38.78 -21.91 13.07
N ALA A 328 -39.38 -21.94 14.25
CA ALA A 328 -40.83 -21.85 14.42
C ALA A 328 -41.41 -20.51 13.92
N LYS A 329 -40.61 -19.45 13.87
CA LYS A 329 -41.02 -18.10 13.42
C LYS A 329 -40.58 -17.77 11.98
N HIS A 330 -39.68 -18.55 11.40
CA HIS A 330 -39.04 -18.24 10.11
C HIS A 330 -38.98 -19.48 9.21
N ASP A 331 -39.82 -19.50 8.18
CA ASP A 331 -39.92 -20.63 7.23
C ASP A 331 -38.57 -20.96 6.57
N SER A 332 -37.84 -19.94 6.12
CA SER A 332 -36.52 -20.13 5.50
C SER A 332 -35.44 -20.71 6.42
N VAL A 333 -35.64 -20.65 7.74
CA VAL A 333 -34.77 -21.31 8.73
C VAL A 333 -35.28 -22.73 8.98
N ARG A 334 -36.61 -22.89 9.09
CA ARG A 334 -37.28 -24.19 9.28
C ARG A 334 -36.95 -25.19 8.18
N GLU A 335 -36.90 -24.75 6.93
CA GLU A 335 -36.56 -25.59 5.77
C GLU A 335 -35.13 -26.16 5.83
N LEU A 336 -34.24 -25.50 6.57
CA LEU A 336 -32.82 -25.87 6.70
C LEU A 336 -32.50 -26.51 8.06
N MET A 337 -33.51 -26.69 8.94
CA MET A 337 -33.29 -27.32 10.24
C MET A 337 -33.12 -28.82 10.08
N PRO A 338 -32.07 -29.42 10.68
CA PRO A 338 -31.92 -30.87 10.71
C PRO A 338 -33.14 -31.53 11.36
N ASP A 339 -33.59 -32.65 10.81
CA ASP A 339 -34.66 -33.45 11.39
C ASP A 339 -34.19 -34.24 12.63
N VAL A 340 -35.11 -34.99 13.25
CA VAL A 340 -34.82 -35.74 14.48
C VAL A 340 -33.75 -36.81 14.26
N GLU A 341 -33.73 -37.44 13.08
CA GLU A 341 -32.75 -38.47 12.74
C GLU A 341 -31.37 -37.84 12.54
N ALA A 342 -31.30 -36.73 11.79
CA ALA A 342 -30.10 -35.96 11.56
C ALA A 342 -29.50 -35.43 12.88
N TRP A 343 -30.33 -34.87 13.77
CA TRP A 343 -29.88 -34.45 15.10
C TRP A 343 -29.32 -35.60 15.94
N THR A 344 -29.91 -36.79 15.83
CA THR A 344 -29.43 -37.97 16.55
C THR A 344 -28.05 -38.38 16.01
N LYS A 345 -27.88 -38.43 14.69
CA LYS A 345 -26.58 -38.72 14.05
C LYS A 345 -25.51 -37.69 14.43
N ILE A 346 -25.86 -36.40 14.41
CA ILE A 346 -24.98 -35.29 14.80
C ILE A 346 -24.54 -35.43 16.27
N LYS A 347 -25.47 -35.72 17.19
CA LYS A 347 -25.18 -35.81 18.63
C LYS A 347 -24.44 -37.09 19.04
N VAL A 348 -24.77 -38.23 18.44
CA VAL A 348 -24.12 -39.52 18.76
C VAL A 348 -22.63 -39.49 18.42
N LYS A 349 -22.24 -38.76 17.38
CA LYS A 349 -20.86 -38.70 16.88
C LYS A 349 -20.05 -37.51 17.39
N MET A 350 -20.65 -36.64 18.22
CA MET A 350 -19.94 -35.59 18.97
C MET A 350 -19.45 -36.04 20.35
N LYS A 351 -19.88 -37.22 20.81
CA LYS A 351 -19.36 -37.91 22.01
C LYS A 351 -18.25 -38.86 21.60
#